data_AF-A0A177DIF3-F1
#
_entry.id   AF-A0A177DIF3-F1
#
_cell.length_a   1.000
_cell.length_b   1.000
_cell.length_c   1.000
_cell.angle_alpha   90.00
_cell.angle_beta   90.00
_cell.angle_gamma   90.00
#
_symmetry.space_group_name_H-M   'P 1'
#
loop_
_entity.id
_entity.type
_entity.pdbx_description
1 polymer ?
#
loop_
_entity_poly.entity_id
_entity_poly.type
_entity_poly.pdbx_seq_one_letter_code
_entity_poly.pdbx_strand_id
1 'polypeptide(L)'
;MGLIFNIALAIFAGTGSFLFGYDSGVMTIVIQSPNFLAFFDTKKTSPVIGAINATFSGGAFFGSMMGGFTMDRFGRRKTIMMGAFINLIGAILQCAAQDLAMILVGRILAGWAVGLMSMSVPIYQTECAHPKTRGLITGLTQQMIGVGFIVSTWVGYGSSKVPATSSFSWRFPLAFQCIPCLIILCGMLFFPESPRYLVEIDRADDALRVLKKLHYDGTNGEWIQNEFNEIKLTIDAEKAITAPGWKVMFTVPVWRKRLMHATLVQVFTQMTGINVIGYYSTILYENLGIVGDRNLLVTSIYNVVGPIFNLFFIVFLLDRVGRKKPLLFGTIGITIALICEAIIGSQVEGATGSRRDSLSAAGVFFLFLVSCIFSMSFGPISWVYASEILPLSIRGRGSAFATAFGNWLVGTVWSQVSPIGLGEITYKFYFIFVAFNVCVTFPTIWFVFKETKQLTLEEIDLLFGDRALGTLPDNLDDKQREIELERINAAKQKLAGSNVTAVH
;
A
#
# COMPACT_ATOMS: atom_id res chain seq x y z
N MET A 1 5.46 -31.42 2.43
CA MET A 1 4.33 -30.69 1.80
C MET A 1 4.27 -29.20 2.17
N GLY A 2 4.74 -28.78 3.36
CA GLY A 2 4.59 -27.39 3.83
C GLY A 2 5.26 -26.29 2.97
N LEU A 3 6.49 -26.48 2.45
CA LEU A 3 7.19 -25.40 1.73
C LEU A 3 6.52 -25.01 0.40
N ILE A 4 6.15 -25.99 -0.43
CA ILE A 4 5.44 -25.75 -1.70
C ILE A 4 4.07 -25.14 -1.42
N PHE A 5 3.37 -25.60 -0.39
CA PHE A 5 2.10 -25.02 0.03
C PHE A 5 2.25 -23.58 0.52
N ASN A 6 3.29 -23.27 1.30
CA ASN A 6 3.58 -21.93 1.80
C ASN A 6 4.00 -20.96 0.68
N ILE A 7 4.77 -21.43 -0.30
CA ILE A 7 5.13 -20.65 -1.49
C ILE A 7 3.89 -20.43 -2.37
N ALA A 8 3.06 -21.47 -2.57
CA ALA A 8 1.81 -21.35 -3.29
C ALA A 8 0.85 -20.37 -2.59
N LEU A 9 0.77 -20.41 -1.26
CA LEU A 9 -0.02 -19.46 -0.45
C LEU A 9 0.54 -18.03 -0.57
N ALA A 10 1.87 -17.85 -0.55
CA ALA A 10 2.50 -16.54 -0.70
C ALA A 10 2.27 -15.94 -2.10
N ILE A 11 2.43 -16.73 -3.16
CA ILE A 11 2.17 -16.30 -4.54
C ILE A 11 0.68 -16.03 -4.72
N PHE A 12 -0.18 -16.93 -4.24
CA PHE A 12 -1.61 -16.84 -4.41
C PHE A 12 -2.22 -15.66 -3.65
N ALA A 13 -1.88 -15.50 -2.37
CA ALA A 13 -2.33 -14.33 -1.60
C ALA A 13 -1.72 -13.04 -2.16
N GLY A 14 -0.52 -13.09 -2.75
CA GLY A 14 0.10 -11.98 -3.48
C GLY A 14 -0.74 -11.49 -4.66
N THR A 15 -1.69 -12.29 -5.16
CA THR A 15 -2.64 -11.89 -6.22
C THR A 15 -3.54 -10.73 -5.79
N GLY A 16 -3.86 -10.59 -4.50
CA GLY A 16 -4.63 -9.41 -4.04
C GLY A 16 -3.80 -8.12 -4.07
N SER A 17 -2.51 -8.22 -3.75
CA SER A 17 -1.55 -7.12 -3.96
C SER A 17 -1.32 -6.83 -5.45
N PHE A 18 -1.33 -7.87 -6.30
CA PHE A 18 -1.31 -7.71 -7.75
C PHE A 18 -2.52 -6.93 -8.27
N LEU A 19 -3.73 -7.21 -7.78
CA LEU A 19 -4.93 -6.46 -8.16
C LEU A 19 -4.78 -4.97 -7.86
N PHE A 20 -4.27 -4.62 -6.68
CA PHE A 20 -3.98 -3.23 -6.36
C PHE A 20 -3.08 -2.57 -7.42
N GLY A 21 -1.96 -3.22 -7.77
CA GLY A 21 -1.07 -2.70 -8.81
C GLY A 21 -1.73 -2.61 -10.18
N TYR A 22 -2.51 -3.63 -10.54
CA TYR A 22 -3.19 -3.70 -11.82
C TYR A 22 -4.24 -2.59 -11.98
N ASP A 23 -5.13 -2.43 -11.00
CA ASP A 23 -6.21 -1.44 -11.04
C ASP A 23 -5.70 0.00 -10.98
N SER A 24 -4.53 0.19 -10.37
CA SER A 24 -3.82 1.47 -10.34
C SER A 24 -3.16 1.78 -11.69
N GLY A 25 -2.48 0.82 -12.32
CA GLY A 25 -1.72 1.03 -13.55
C GLY A 25 -2.54 1.00 -14.84
N VAL A 26 -3.60 0.20 -14.89
CA VAL A 26 -4.42 0.01 -16.11
C VAL A 26 -5.08 1.32 -16.58
N MET A 27 -5.46 2.18 -15.63
CA MET A 27 -6.15 3.42 -15.95
C MET A 27 -5.23 4.42 -16.65
N THR A 28 -3.92 4.40 -16.39
CA THR A 28 -2.93 5.25 -17.07
C THR A 28 -2.94 5.08 -18.59
N ILE A 29 -3.21 3.87 -19.10
CA ILE A 29 -3.29 3.59 -20.53
C ILE A 29 -4.72 3.81 -21.07
N VAL A 30 -5.74 3.41 -20.31
CA VAL A 30 -7.15 3.52 -20.71
C VAL A 30 -7.55 4.97 -21.00
N ILE A 31 -7.20 5.91 -20.11
CA ILE A 31 -7.54 7.33 -20.26
C ILE A 31 -6.83 8.02 -21.43
N GLN A 32 -5.93 7.31 -22.11
CA GLN A 32 -5.17 7.81 -23.26
C GLN A 32 -5.67 7.23 -24.58
N SER A 33 -6.56 6.23 -24.54
CA SER A 33 -7.14 5.66 -25.74
C SER A 33 -7.97 6.72 -26.48
N PRO A 34 -7.70 6.98 -27.78
CA PRO A 34 -8.50 7.89 -28.57
C PRO A 34 -9.98 7.48 -28.61
N ASN A 35 -10.27 6.18 -28.67
CA ASN A 35 -11.64 5.68 -28.62
C ASN A 35 -12.32 5.98 -27.28
N PHE A 36 -11.62 5.81 -26.16
CA PHE A 36 -12.16 6.11 -24.82
C PHE A 36 -12.53 7.59 -24.70
N LEU A 37 -11.61 8.47 -25.08
CA LEU A 37 -11.81 9.92 -25.04
C LEU A 37 -12.98 10.37 -25.93
N ALA A 38 -13.07 9.82 -27.14
CA ALA A 38 -14.17 10.10 -28.06
C ALA A 38 -15.51 9.55 -27.58
N PHE A 39 -15.53 8.34 -27.01
CA PHE A 39 -16.76 7.68 -26.55
C PHE A 39 -17.42 8.42 -25.37
N PHE A 40 -16.62 8.97 -24.46
CA PHE A 40 -17.10 9.72 -23.29
C PHE A 40 -17.06 11.24 -23.44
N ASP A 41 -16.82 11.74 -24.66
CA ASP A 41 -16.70 13.18 -24.98
C ASP A 41 -15.81 13.95 -23.98
N THR A 42 -14.59 13.45 -23.78
CA THR A 42 -13.65 13.99 -22.78
C THR A 42 -12.24 14.16 -23.34
N LYS A 43 -11.40 14.87 -22.59
CA LYS A 43 -10.01 15.21 -22.97
C LYS A 43 -9.06 14.80 -21.85
N LYS A 44 -7.79 14.56 -22.19
CA LYS A 44 -6.75 14.10 -21.25
C LYS A 44 -6.58 14.98 -20.00
N THR A 45 -6.78 16.30 -20.14
CA THR A 45 -6.65 17.29 -19.07
C THR A 45 -8.00 17.67 -18.42
N SER A 46 -9.09 17.02 -18.82
CA SER A 46 -10.43 17.30 -18.27
C SER A 46 -10.51 16.93 -16.79
N PRO A 47 -11.28 17.68 -15.97
CA PRO A 47 -11.60 17.29 -14.59
C PRO A 47 -12.19 15.88 -14.47
N VAL A 48 -12.83 15.38 -15.53
CA VAL A 48 -13.35 13.99 -15.61
C VAL A 48 -12.24 12.95 -15.50
N ILE A 49 -11.08 13.17 -16.13
CA ILE A 49 -9.94 12.24 -16.04
C ILE A 49 -9.41 12.21 -14.61
N GLY A 50 -9.34 13.38 -13.97
CA GLY A 50 -9.03 13.49 -12.54
C GLY A 50 -10.01 12.68 -11.69
N ALA A 51 -11.31 12.79 -11.98
CA ALA A 51 -12.36 12.11 -11.23
C ALA A 51 -12.28 10.59 -11.35
N ILE A 52 -11.93 10.05 -12.53
CA ILE A 52 -11.76 8.59 -12.74
C ILE A 52 -10.66 8.01 -11.84
N ASN A 53 -9.55 8.74 -11.65
CA ASN A 53 -8.47 8.31 -10.76
C ASN A 53 -8.78 8.61 -9.29
N ALA A 54 -9.38 9.77 -9.00
CA ALA A 54 -9.74 10.17 -7.65
C ALA A 54 -10.80 9.26 -7.03
N THR A 55 -11.81 8.83 -7.80
CA THR A 55 -12.86 7.93 -7.32
C THR A 55 -12.33 6.56 -6.88
N PHE A 56 -11.28 6.05 -7.53
CA PHE A 56 -10.59 4.84 -7.07
C PHE A 56 -9.89 5.06 -5.72
N SER A 57 -9.11 6.13 -5.59
CA SER A 57 -8.45 6.47 -4.31
C SER A 57 -9.48 6.74 -3.19
N GLY A 58 -10.58 7.39 -3.52
CA GLY A 58 -11.70 7.67 -2.60
C GLY A 58 -12.41 6.40 -2.16
N GLY A 59 -12.63 5.44 -3.08
CA GLY A 59 -13.10 4.11 -2.72
C GLY A 59 -12.15 3.42 -1.74
N ALA A 60 -10.84 3.49 -2.00
CA ALA A 60 -9.81 2.87 -1.16
C ALA A 60 -9.70 3.49 0.23
N PHE A 61 -9.98 4.80 0.37
CA PHE A 61 -10.15 5.45 1.67
C PHE A 61 -11.22 4.76 2.52
N PHE A 62 -12.43 4.55 1.97
CA PHE A 62 -13.50 3.87 2.71
C PHE A 62 -13.19 2.38 2.94
N GLY A 63 -12.61 1.71 1.94
CA GLY A 63 -12.23 0.30 2.03
C GLY A 63 -11.20 0.04 3.14
N SER A 64 -10.17 0.87 3.25
CA SER A 64 -9.14 0.74 4.29
C SER A 64 -9.67 1.01 5.71
N MET A 65 -10.59 1.97 5.85
CA MET A 65 -11.28 2.21 7.14
C MET A 65 -12.16 1.02 7.56
N MET A 66 -12.76 0.31 6.60
CA MET A 66 -13.62 -0.85 6.87
C MET A 66 -12.85 -2.15 7.04
N GLY A 67 -11.63 -2.25 6.49
CA GLY A 67 -10.82 -3.46 6.46
C GLY A 67 -10.68 -4.14 7.82
N GLY A 68 -10.31 -3.37 8.86
CA GLY A 68 -10.19 -3.87 10.24
C GLY A 68 -11.49 -4.53 10.74
N PHE A 69 -12.61 -3.81 10.66
CA PHE A 69 -13.91 -4.33 11.12
C PHE A 69 -14.32 -5.61 10.40
N THR A 70 -14.04 -5.70 9.09
CA THR A 70 -14.37 -6.88 8.30
C THR A 70 -13.49 -8.08 8.64
N MET A 71 -12.19 -7.87 8.88
CA MET A 71 -11.26 -8.92 9.28
C MET A 71 -11.57 -9.47 10.66
N ASP A 72 -11.90 -8.59 11.61
CA ASP A 72 -12.23 -8.97 13.00
C ASP A 72 -13.57 -9.74 13.03
N ARG A 73 -14.55 -9.33 12.22
CA ARG A 73 -15.88 -9.95 12.22
C ARG A 73 -15.96 -11.23 11.40
N PHE A 74 -15.42 -11.24 10.19
CA PHE A 74 -15.61 -12.33 9.22
C PHE A 74 -14.39 -13.21 9.03
N GLY A 75 -13.22 -12.80 9.54
CA GLY A 75 -11.95 -13.47 9.31
C GLY A 75 -11.22 -12.92 8.10
N ARG A 76 -9.94 -13.27 8.01
CA ARG A 76 -9.03 -12.74 6.99
C ARG A 76 -9.39 -13.28 5.61
N ARG A 77 -9.64 -14.60 5.50
CA ARG A 77 -9.98 -15.27 4.24
C ARG A 77 -11.28 -14.73 3.63
N LYS A 78 -12.35 -14.61 4.41
CA LYS A 78 -13.64 -14.11 3.90
C LYS A 78 -13.56 -12.65 3.51
N THR A 79 -12.78 -11.86 4.24
CA THR A 79 -12.52 -10.45 3.90
C THR A 79 -11.84 -10.32 2.54
N ILE A 80 -10.78 -11.10 2.28
CA ILE A 80 -10.12 -11.13 0.97
C ILE A 80 -11.11 -11.51 -0.16
N MET A 81 -11.93 -12.55 0.06
CA MET A 81 -12.94 -12.96 -0.92
C MET A 81 -13.98 -11.88 -1.18
N MET A 82 -14.44 -11.19 -0.14
CA MET A 82 -15.38 -10.07 -0.27
C MET A 82 -14.76 -8.93 -1.09
N GLY A 83 -13.50 -8.58 -0.82
CA GLY A 83 -12.74 -7.62 -1.63
C GLY A 83 -12.67 -8.05 -3.10
N ALA A 84 -12.25 -9.28 -3.38
CA ALA A 84 -12.17 -9.80 -4.74
C ALA A 84 -13.53 -9.80 -5.48
N PHE A 85 -14.62 -10.09 -4.77
CA PHE A 85 -15.98 -10.05 -5.33
C PHE A 85 -16.42 -8.62 -5.67
N ILE A 86 -16.20 -7.67 -4.76
CA ILE A 86 -16.50 -6.24 -4.99
C ILE A 86 -15.67 -5.74 -6.19
N ASN A 87 -14.39 -6.14 -6.27
CA ASN A 87 -13.54 -5.74 -7.40
C ASN A 87 -14.02 -6.34 -8.72
N LEU A 88 -14.46 -7.60 -8.72
CA LEU A 88 -15.01 -8.24 -9.91
C LEU A 88 -16.21 -7.48 -10.47
N ILE A 89 -17.14 -7.04 -9.59
CA ILE A 89 -18.27 -6.20 -9.99
C ILE A 89 -17.76 -4.87 -10.55
N GLY A 90 -16.80 -4.23 -9.88
CA GLY A 90 -16.20 -2.97 -10.33
C GLY A 90 -15.53 -3.09 -11.71
N ALA A 91 -14.82 -4.19 -11.97
CA ALA A 91 -14.18 -4.49 -13.24
C ALA A 91 -15.19 -4.74 -14.37
N ILE A 92 -16.27 -5.48 -14.08
CA ILE A 92 -17.37 -5.72 -15.04
C ILE A 92 -18.05 -4.41 -15.41
N LEU A 93 -18.36 -3.55 -14.43
CA LEU A 93 -18.96 -2.23 -14.70
C LEU A 93 -18.04 -1.35 -15.55
N GLN A 94 -16.73 -1.36 -15.26
CA GLN A 94 -15.75 -0.60 -16.02
C GLN A 94 -15.62 -1.09 -17.47
N CYS A 95 -15.52 -2.39 -17.70
CA CYS A 95 -15.32 -2.93 -19.05
C CYS A 95 -16.59 -2.90 -19.91
N ALA A 96 -17.77 -3.03 -19.28
CA ALA A 96 -19.08 -2.97 -19.93
C ALA A 96 -19.67 -1.55 -20.01
N ALA A 97 -18.91 -0.53 -19.59
CA ALA A 97 -19.39 0.84 -19.47
C ALA A 97 -20.00 1.39 -20.77
N GLN A 98 -21.21 1.93 -20.63
CA GLN A 98 -21.95 2.66 -21.67
C GLN A 98 -21.97 4.16 -21.41
N ASP A 99 -21.75 4.57 -20.17
CA ASP A 99 -21.67 5.96 -19.75
C ASP A 99 -20.54 6.16 -18.72
N LEU A 100 -20.22 7.41 -18.44
CA LEU A 100 -19.16 7.77 -17.50
C LEU A 100 -19.51 7.36 -16.07
N ALA A 101 -20.79 7.33 -15.69
CA ALA A 101 -21.20 6.96 -14.34
C ALA A 101 -20.86 5.50 -14.04
N MET A 102 -21.02 4.59 -15.01
CA MET A 102 -20.58 3.19 -14.89
C MET A 102 -19.07 3.08 -14.63
N ILE A 103 -18.26 3.88 -15.33
CA ILE A 103 -16.81 3.95 -15.05
C ILE A 103 -16.57 4.41 -13.61
N LEU A 104 -17.15 5.54 -13.20
CA LEU A 104 -16.91 6.12 -11.88
C LEU A 104 -17.37 5.19 -10.75
N VAL A 105 -18.55 4.59 -10.85
CA VAL A 105 -19.04 3.60 -9.86
C VAL A 105 -18.12 2.38 -9.84
N GLY A 106 -17.73 1.86 -11.01
CA GLY A 106 -16.80 0.74 -11.09
C GLY A 106 -15.44 1.06 -10.45
N ARG A 107 -14.93 2.29 -10.61
CA ARG A 107 -13.70 2.77 -9.95
C ARG A 107 -13.85 2.86 -8.44
N ILE A 108 -14.98 3.35 -7.92
CA ILE A 108 -15.25 3.38 -6.47
C ILE A 108 -15.24 1.96 -5.90
N LEU A 109 -15.89 1.00 -6.57
CA LEU A 109 -15.91 -0.40 -6.12
C LEU A 109 -14.53 -1.04 -6.17
N ALA A 110 -13.78 -0.85 -7.26
CA ALA A 110 -12.41 -1.34 -7.37
C ALA A 110 -11.50 -0.74 -6.27
N GLY A 111 -11.63 0.56 -6.03
CA GLY A 111 -10.95 1.27 -4.96
C GLY A 111 -11.28 0.70 -3.59
N TRP A 112 -12.57 0.53 -3.28
CA TRP A 112 -13.02 -0.06 -2.01
C TRP A 112 -12.42 -1.44 -1.81
N ALA A 113 -12.51 -2.30 -2.82
CA ALA A 113 -11.92 -3.63 -2.78
C ALA A 113 -10.41 -3.59 -2.52
N VAL A 114 -9.67 -2.72 -3.21
CA VAL A 114 -8.23 -2.53 -3.02
C VAL A 114 -7.93 -2.05 -1.60
N GLY A 115 -8.64 -1.05 -1.08
CA GLY A 115 -8.41 -0.54 0.27
C GLY A 115 -8.64 -1.60 1.34
N LEU A 116 -9.65 -2.46 1.14
CA LEU A 116 -9.95 -3.58 2.03
C LEU A 116 -8.88 -4.68 1.95
N MET A 117 -8.44 -5.04 0.74
CA MET A 117 -7.41 -6.06 0.52
C MET A 117 -6.00 -5.60 0.91
N SER A 118 -5.72 -4.30 0.85
CA SER A 118 -4.42 -3.70 1.19
C SER A 118 -3.97 -4.03 2.61
N MET A 119 -4.91 -4.29 3.53
CA MET A 119 -4.60 -4.75 4.88
C MET A 119 -4.79 -6.26 5.04
N SER A 120 -5.88 -6.83 4.50
CA SER A 120 -6.22 -8.22 4.75
C SER A 120 -5.25 -9.21 4.12
N VAL A 121 -4.70 -8.90 2.94
CA VAL A 121 -3.76 -9.79 2.25
C VAL A 121 -2.43 -9.93 3.00
N PRO A 122 -1.72 -8.84 3.36
CA PRO A 122 -0.49 -8.95 4.15
C PRO A 122 -0.70 -9.60 5.51
N ILE A 123 -1.81 -9.30 6.20
CA ILE A 123 -2.12 -9.90 7.50
C ILE A 123 -2.35 -11.41 7.35
N TYR A 124 -3.20 -11.82 6.40
CA TYR A 124 -3.44 -13.23 6.14
C TYR A 124 -2.15 -14.01 5.84
N GLN A 125 -1.28 -13.43 5.01
CA GLN A 125 -0.01 -14.04 4.67
C GLN A 125 0.92 -14.18 5.87
N THR A 126 1.08 -13.12 6.67
CA THR A 126 1.97 -13.16 7.84
C THR A 126 1.49 -14.11 8.93
N GLU A 127 0.17 -14.23 9.10
CA GLU A 127 -0.46 -15.15 10.06
C GLU A 127 -0.41 -16.62 9.60
N CYS A 128 -0.32 -16.90 8.30
CA CYS A 128 -0.19 -18.27 7.77
C CYS A 128 1.28 -18.66 7.50
N ALA A 129 2.18 -17.69 7.32
CA ALA A 129 3.58 -17.92 7.00
C ALA A 129 4.35 -18.53 8.18
N HIS A 130 5.23 -19.48 7.86
CA HIS A 130 6.22 -19.98 8.82
C HIS A 130 7.14 -18.84 9.29
N PRO A 131 7.50 -18.75 10.59
CA PRO A 131 8.30 -17.65 11.14
C PRO A 131 9.58 -17.34 10.34
N LYS A 132 10.33 -18.38 9.94
CA LYS A 132 11.57 -18.25 9.14
C LYS A 132 11.39 -17.58 7.76
N THR A 133 10.20 -17.64 7.17
CA THR A 133 9.94 -17.11 5.81
C THR A 133 8.98 -15.92 5.81
N ARG A 134 8.44 -15.52 6.97
CA ARG A 134 7.46 -14.44 7.12
C ARG A 134 7.94 -13.12 6.52
N GLY A 135 9.20 -12.74 6.75
CA GLY A 135 9.79 -11.51 6.19
C GLY A 135 9.82 -11.52 4.66
N LEU A 136 10.28 -12.62 4.05
CA LEU A 136 10.29 -12.79 2.59
C LEU A 136 8.88 -12.74 2.00
N ILE A 137 7.93 -13.46 2.60
CA ILE A 137 6.53 -13.47 2.16
C ILE A 137 5.92 -12.07 2.22
N THR A 138 6.18 -11.33 3.30
CA THR A 138 5.74 -9.94 3.44
C THR A 138 6.37 -9.06 2.35
N GLY A 139 7.68 -9.17 2.09
CA GLY A 139 8.34 -8.42 1.03
C GLY A 139 7.79 -8.72 -0.37
N LEU A 140 7.40 -9.98 -0.63
CA LEU A 140 6.78 -10.39 -1.89
C LEU A 140 5.41 -9.73 -2.12
N THR A 141 4.63 -9.39 -1.08
CA THR A 141 3.36 -8.67 -1.27
C THR A 141 3.55 -7.32 -1.95
N GLN A 142 4.52 -6.52 -1.47
CA GLN A 142 4.85 -5.23 -2.06
C GLN A 142 5.34 -5.42 -3.49
N GLN A 143 6.14 -6.45 -3.73
CA GLN A 143 6.63 -6.75 -5.07
C GLN A 143 5.49 -7.09 -6.04
N MET A 144 4.46 -7.81 -5.58
CA MET A 144 3.31 -8.16 -6.42
C MET A 144 2.48 -6.94 -6.84
N ILE A 145 2.45 -5.85 -6.06
CA ILE A 145 1.88 -4.57 -6.50
C ILE A 145 2.65 -4.06 -7.73
N GLY A 146 3.99 -4.06 -7.65
CA GLY A 146 4.84 -3.70 -8.78
C GLY A 146 4.60 -4.57 -10.02
N VAL A 147 4.47 -5.88 -9.83
CA VAL A 147 4.12 -6.82 -10.92
C VAL A 147 2.75 -6.48 -11.52
N GLY A 148 1.77 -6.08 -10.72
CA GLY A 148 0.47 -5.60 -11.19
C GLY A 148 0.57 -4.37 -12.09
N PHE A 149 1.39 -3.37 -11.71
CA PHE A 149 1.66 -2.20 -12.56
C PHE A 149 2.33 -2.58 -13.89
N ILE A 150 3.29 -3.49 -13.86
CA ILE A 150 3.95 -3.99 -15.07
C ILE A 150 2.91 -4.66 -15.97
N VAL A 151 2.18 -5.65 -15.47
CA VAL A 151 1.24 -6.42 -16.31
C VAL A 151 0.12 -5.52 -16.85
N SER A 152 -0.44 -4.62 -16.05
CA SER A 152 -1.51 -3.71 -16.52
C SER A 152 -1.06 -2.78 -17.63
N THR A 153 0.13 -2.19 -17.52
CA THR A 153 0.64 -1.25 -18.54
C THR A 153 1.05 -1.96 -19.82
N TRP A 154 1.65 -3.15 -19.73
CA TRP A 154 1.99 -3.96 -20.91
C TRP A 154 0.76 -4.56 -21.59
N VAL A 155 -0.25 -5.00 -20.83
CA VAL A 155 -1.55 -5.41 -21.40
C VAL A 155 -2.23 -4.22 -22.08
N GLY A 156 -2.20 -3.03 -21.47
CA GLY A 156 -2.70 -1.79 -22.06
C GLY A 156 -1.98 -1.44 -23.36
N TYR A 157 -0.64 -1.48 -23.37
CA TYR A 157 0.17 -1.19 -24.54
C TYR A 157 -0.04 -2.21 -25.67
N GLY A 158 -0.17 -3.50 -25.34
CA GLY A 158 -0.55 -4.52 -26.33
C GLY A 158 -1.94 -4.25 -26.92
N SER A 159 -2.89 -3.86 -26.06
CA SER A 159 -4.27 -3.55 -26.47
C SER A 159 -4.35 -2.29 -27.31
N SER A 160 -3.45 -1.32 -27.14
CA SER A 160 -3.42 -0.09 -27.94
C SER A 160 -2.91 -0.29 -29.37
N LYS A 161 -2.44 -1.49 -29.74
CA LYS A 161 -2.01 -1.82 -31.12
C LYS A 161 -3.16 -2.07 -32.08
N VAL A 162 -4.38 -2.26 -31.57
CA VAL A 162 -5.59 -2.32 -32.39
C VAL A 162 -5.88 -0.95 -33.01
N PRO A 163 -6.71 -0.88 -34.07
CA PRO A 163 -7.10 0.41 -34.65
C PRO A 163 -7.66 1.37 -33.59
N ALA A 164 -7.31 2.66 -33.69
CA ALA A 164 -7.67 3.68 -32.70
C ALA A 164 -9.19 3.88 -32.51
N THR A 165 -10.01 3.39 -33.45
CA THR A 165 -11.48 3.38 -33.38
C THR A 165 -12.05 2.18 -32.63
N SER A 166 -11.24 1.17 -32.33
CA SER A 166 -11.68 -0.05 -31.65
C SER A 166 -11.73 0.16 -30.13
N SER A 167 -12.87 -0.17 -29.54
CA SER A 167 -13.04 -0.16 -28.09
C SER A 167 -12.27 -1.27 -27.38
N PHE A 168 -11.73 -2.24 -28.12
CA PHE A 168 -10.85 -3.26 -27.55
C PHE A 168 -9.68 -2.63 -26.80
N SER A 169 -9.17 -1.50 -27.31
CA SER A 169 -8.02 -0.76 -26.76
C SER A 169 -8.15 -0.41 -25.28
N TRP A 170 -9.38 -0.19 -24.78
CA TRP A 170 -9.62 0.17 -23.39
C TRP A 170 -10.54 -0.82 -22.65
N ARG A 171 -11.49 -1.47 -23.33
CA ARG A 171 -12.38 -2.45 -22.70
C ARG A 171 -11.64 -3.74 -22.32
N PHE A 172 -10.69 -4.22 -23.14
CA PHE A 172 -9.98 -5.47 -22.85
C PHE A 172 -9.05 -5.35 -21.63
N PRO A 173 -8.20 -4.31 -21.49
CA PRO A 173 -7.41 -4.12 -20.26
C PRO A 173 -8.29 -4.05 -19.00
N LEU A 174 -9.45 -3.39 -19.08
CA LEU A 174 -10.40 -3.36 -17.96
C LEU A 174 -11.01 -4.74 -17.69
N ALA A 175 -11.38 -5.49 -18.73
CA ALA A 175 -11.95 -6.83 -18.60
C ALA A 175 -10.92 -7.83 -18.03
N PHE A 176 -9.63 -7.67 -18.34
CA PHE A 176 -8.57 -8.54 -17.84
C PHE A 176 -8.47 -8.51 -16.31
N GLN A 177 -8.88 -7.41 -15.64
CA GLN A 177 -9.00 -7.34 -14.17
C GLN A 177 -9.88 -8.46 -13.58
N CYS A 178 -10.88 -8.94 -14.34
CA CYS A 178 -11.77 -9.99 -13.87
C CYS A 178 -11.02 -11.32 -13.64
N ILE A 179 -9.95 -11.59 -14.40
CA ILE A 179 -9.18 -12.84 -14.29
C ILE A 179 -8.53 -13.00 -12.91
N PRO A 180 -7.68 -12.07 -12.43
CA PRO A 180 -7.11 -12.16 -11.08
C PRO A 180 -8.18 -12.12 -9.98
N CYS A 181 -9.31 -11.41 -10.16
CA CYS A 181 -10.43 -11.48 -9.22
C CYS A 181 -11.00 -12.91 -9.10
N LEU A 182 -11.26 -13.57 -10.23
CA LEU A 182 -11.75 -14.95 -10.27
C LEU A 182 -10.73 -15.93 -9.70
N ILE A 183 -9.44 -15.74 -9.98
CA ILE A 183 -8.37 -16.54 -9.39
C ILE A 183 -8.44 -16.46 -7.87
N ILE A 184 -8.54 -15.26 -7.29
CA ILE A 184 -8.65 -15.09 -5.83
C ILE A 184 -9.94 -15.74 -5.29
N LEU A 185 -11.10 -15.47 -5.91
CA LEU A 185 -12.38 -16.00 -5.45
C LEU A 185 -12.40 -17.53 -5.44
N CYS A 186 -11.95 -18.16 -6.53
CA CYS A 186 -11.93 -19.61 -6.65
C CYS A 186 -10.81 -20.22 -5.79
N GLY A 187 -9.61 -19.65 -5.80
CA GLY A 187 -8.49 -20.25 -5.09
C GLY A 187 -8.56 -20.08 -3.57
N MET A 188 -9.11 -18.96 -3.05
CA MET A 188 -9.35 -18.80 -1.61
C MET A 188 -10.35 -19.83 -1.05
N LEU A 189 -11.10 -20.56 -1.89
CA LEU A 189 -11.93 -21.67 -1.44
C LEU A 189 -11.10 -22.86 -0.90
N PHE A 190 -9.87 -23.03 -1.38
CA PHE A 190 -8.99 -24.15 -1.01
C PHE A 190 -8.03 -23.83 0.15
N PHE A 191 -7.83 -22.54 0.44
CA PHE A 191 -6.95 -22.09 1.51
C PHE A 191 -7.66 -22.04 2.87
N PRO A 192 -6.94 -22.34 3.96
CA PRO A 192 -7.51 -22.30 5.30
C PRO A 192 -7.75 -20.86 5.78
N GLU A 193 -8.51 -20.70 6.84
CA GLU A 193 -8.55 -19.41 7.56
C GLU A 193 -7.29 -19.25 8.42
N SER A 194 -6.96 -18.00 8.79
CA SER A 194 -5.84 -17.71 9.67
C SER A 194 -5.93 -18.47 11.02
N PRO A 195 -4.87 -19.19 11.45
CA PRO A 195 -4.81 -19.81 12.78
C PRO A 195 -5.03 -18.78 13.89
N ARG A 196 -4.45 -17.59 13.72
CA ARG A 196 -4.53 -16.50 14.70
C ARG A 196 -5.97 -16.00 14.86
N TYR A 197 -6.69 -15.79 13.75
CA TYR A 197 -8.11 -15.43 13.80
C TYR A 197 -8.96 -16.52 14.46
N LEU A 198 -8.69 -17.80 14.16
CA LEU A 198 -9.45 -18.91 14.74
C LEU A 198 -9.30 -18.95 16.27
N VAL A 199 -8.09 -18.69 16.80
CA VAL A 199 -7.90 -18.53 18.26
C VAL A 199 -8.61 -17.27 18.78
N GLU A 200 -8.61 -16.17 18.02
CA GLU A 200 -9.27 -14.92 18.38
C GLU A 200 -10.78 -15.08 18.58
N ILE A 201 -11.44 -15.95 17.81
CA ILE A 201 -12.88 -16.27 17.94
C ILE A 201 -13.15 -17.56 18.76
N ASP A 202 -12.21 -17.93 19.63
CA ASP A 202 -12.31 -19.06 20.56
C ASP A 202 -12.48 -20.44 19.89
N ARG A 203 -12.00 -20.60 18.65
CA ARG A 203 -11.95 -21.87 17.89
C ARG A 203 -10.54 -22.48 17.88
N ALA A 204 -10.02 -22.72 19.08
CA ALA A 204 -8.69 -23.26 19.35
C ALA A 204 -8.38 -24.56 18.59
N ASP A 205 -9.31 -25.53 18.57
CA ASP A 205 -9.09 -26.83 17.93
C ASP A 205 -8.94 -26.70 16.41
N ASP A 206 -9.73 -25.82 15.79
CA ASP A 206 -9.64 -25.56 14.36
C ASP A 206 -8.34 -24.85 14.02
N ALA A 207 -7.89 -23.91 14.87
CA ALA A 207 -6.61 -23.25 14.71
C ALA A 207 -5.43 -24.24 14.73
N LEU A 208 -5.43 -25.19 15.68
CA LEU A 208 -4.39 -26.23 15.74
C LEU A 208 -4.42 -27.15 14.52
N ARG A 209 -5.61 -27.52 14.02
CA ARG A 209 -5.75 -28.30 12.77
C ARG A 209 -5.21 -27.54 11.57
N VAL A 210 -5.49 -26.24 11.47
CA VAL A 210 -4.93 -25.40 10.39
C VAL A 210 -3.41 -25.31 10.52
N LEU A 211 -2.87 -25.05 11.71
CA LEU A 211 -1.43 -24.93 11.92
C LEU A 211 -0.70 -26.23 11.53
N LYS A 212 -1.26 -27.39 11.90
CA LYS A 212 -0.80 -28.70 11.41
C LYS A 212 -0.85 -28.80 9.88
N LYS A 213 -1.95 -28.40 9.24
CA LYS A 213 -2.06 -28.40 7.78
C LYS A 213 -1.02 -27.50 7.09
N LEU A 214 -0.70 -26.36 7.71
CA LEU A 214 0.24 -25.38 7.16
C LEU A 214 1.70 -25.83 7.30
N HIS A 215 2.10 -26.28 8.49
CA HIS A 215 3.53 -26.39 8.84
C HIS A 215 4.00 -27.80 9.21
N TYR A 216 3.11 -28.79 9.32
CA TYR A 216 3.53 -30.15 9.68
C TYR A 216 4.38 -30.81 8.58
N ASP A 217 5.55 -31.31 8.97
CA ASP A 217 6.49 -31.99 8.08
C ASP A 217 6.59 -33.50 8.33
N GLY A 218 5.79 -34.04 9.26
CA GLY A 218 5.83 -35.45 9.68
C GLY A 218 6.59 -35.67 10.99
N THR A 219 7.42 -34.70 11.42
CA THR A 219 8.34 -34.86 12.56
C THR A 219 8.24 -33.75 13.61
N ASN A 220 7.71 -32.58 13.24
CA ASN A 220 7.72 -31.36 14.06
C ASN A 220 6.47 -31.16 14.95
N GLY A 221 5.85 -32.22 15.47
CA GLY A 221 4.60 -32.13 16.23
C GLY A 221 4.69 -31.27 17.51
N GLU A 222 5.79 -31.36 18.23
CA GLU A 222 6.05 -30.57 19.45
C GLU A 222 6.21 -29.07 19.14
N TRP A 223 6.94 -28.75 18.07
CA TRP A 223 7.12 -27.37 17.61
C TRP A 223 5.79 -26.70 17.26
N ILE A 224 4.88 -27.42 16.60
CA ILE A 224 3.54 -26.91 16.27
C ILE A 224 2.73 -26.62 17.54
N GLN A 225 2.84 -27.48 18.55
CA GLN A 225 2.14 -27.26 19.81
C GLN A 225 2.68 -26.02 20.54
N ASN A 226 4.00 -25.82 20.51
CA ASN A 226 4.63 -24.64 21.08
C ASN A 226 4.21 -23.36 20.34
N GLU A 227 4.23 -23.35 19.01
CA GLU A 227 3.76 -22.21 18.21
C GLU A 227 2.27 -21.92 18.47
N PHE A 228 1.43 -22.94 18.57
CA PHE A 228 0.02 -22.77 18.93
C PHE A 228 -0.16 -22.13 20.32
N ASN A 229 0.61 -22.58 21.31
CA ASN A 229 0.58 -22.02 22.66
C ASN A 229 1.06 -20.57 22.68
N GLU A 230 2.13 -20.24 21.94
CA GLU A 230 2.62 -18.87 21.76
C GLU A 230 1.57 -17.95 21.12
N ILE A 231 0.90 -18.40 20.05
CA ILE A 231 -0.19 -17.67 19.40
C ILE A 231 -1.30 -17.37 20.40
N LYS A 232 -1.71 -18.38 21.19
CA LYS A 232 -2.77 -18.23 22.20
C LYS A 232 -2.40 -17.23 23.29
N LEU A 233 -1.19 -17.37 23.85
CA LEU A 233 -0.68 -16.43 24.86
C LEU A 233 -0.61 -14.99 24.32
N THR A 234 -0.14 -14.83 23.07
CA THR A 234 -0.05 -13.53 22.41
C THR A 234 -1.43 -12.91 22.22
N ILE A 235 -2.41 -13.66 21.72
CA ILE A 235 -3.78 -13.15 21.52
C ILE A 235 -4.44 -12.80 22.85
N ASP A 236 -4.27 -13.63 23.88
CA ASP A 236 -4.82 -13.36 25.20
C ASP A 236 -4.22 -12.08 25.80
N ALA A 237 -2.91 -11.88 25.64
CA ALA A 237 -2.24 -10.64 26.05
C ALA A 237 -2.73 -9.44 25.23
N GLU A 238 -2.86 -9.57 23.92
CA GLU A 238 -3.36 -8.51 23.03
C GLU A 238 -4.79 -8.11 23.35
N LYS A 239 -5.69 -9.08 23.56
CA LYS A 239 -7.08 -8.82 23.99
C LYS A 239 -7.11 -8.08 25.32
N ALA A 240 -6.17 -8.33 26.21
CA ALA A 240 -6.10 -7.66 27.52
C ALA A 240 -5.65 -6.19 27.42
N ILE A 241 -4.77 -5.85 26.46
CA ILE A 241 -4.17 -4.50 26.32
C ILE A 241 -4.76 -3.67 25.16
N THR A 242 -5.67 -4.25 24.37
CA THR A 242 -6.26 -3.54 23.22
C THR A 242 -7.21 -2.46 23.71
N ALA A 243 -6.87 -1.21 23.40
CA ALA A 243 -7.64 -0.08 23.88
C ALA A 243 -9.03 -0.02 23.20
N PRO A 244 -10.10 0.31 23.93
CA PRO A 244 -11.43 0.41 23.36
C PRO A 244 -11.60 1.69 22.53
N GLY A 245 -12.20 1.55 21.34
CA GLY A 245 -12.57 2.67 20.47
C GLY A 245 -11.41 3.38 19.74
N TRP A 246 -11.77 4.30 18.84
CA TRP A 246 -10.80 5.07 18.04
C TRP A 246 -10.31 6.33 18.75
N LYS A 247 -11.12 6.87 19.67
CA LYS A 247 -10.85 8.15 20.36
C LYS A 247 -9.53 8.14 21.13
N VAL A 248 -9.17 7.00 21.70
CA VAL A 248 -7.98 6.86 22.55
C VAL A 248 -6.67 7.19 21.82
N MET A 249 -6.62 6.97 20.50
CA MET A 249 -5.46 7.32 19.67
C MET A 249 -5.25 8.83 19.55
N PHE A 250 -6.29 9.63 19.80
CA PHE A 250 -6.26 11.09 19.72
C PHE A 250 -6.17 11.77 21.08
N THR A 251 -6.59 11.10 22.16
CA THR A 251 -6.59 11.67 23.51
C THR A 251 -5.28 11.40 24.24
N VAL A 252 -4.68 10.22 24.07
CA VAL A 252 -3.40 9.87 24.71
C VAL A 252 -2.24 10.54 23.97
N PRO A 253 -1.46 11.45 24.60
CA PRO A 253 -0.45 12.24 23.90
C PRO A 253 0.64 11.43 23.19
N VAL A 254 1.10 10.33 23.80
CA VAL A 254 2.12 9.44 23.25
C VAL A 254 1.60 8.73 22.00
N TRP A 255 0.38 8.18 22.07
CA TRP A 255 -0.27 7.49 20.96
C TRP A 255 -0.64 8.45 19.83
N ARG A 256 -1.09 9.67 20.16
CA ARG A 256 -1.33 10.73 19.18
C ARG A 256 -0.05 11.09 18.43
N LYS A 257 1.09 11.18 19.13
CA LYS A 257 2.39 11.43 18.49
C LYS A 257 2.76 10.30 17.53
N ARG A 258 2.58 9.04 17.92
CA ARG A 258 2.86 7.87 17.07
C ARG A 258 1.92 7.80 15.85
N LEU A 259 0.62 8.03 16.06
CA LEU A 259 -0.36 8.15 14.98
C LEU A 259 -0.01 9.27 14.00
N MET A 260 0.43 10.42 14.51
CA MET A 260 0.88 11.54 13.68
C MET A 260 2.09 11.14 12.81
N HIS A 261 3.08 10.44 13.36
CA HIS A 261 4.23 9.96 12.57
C HIS A 261 3.80 8.98 11.48
N ALA A 262 2.93 8.01 11.83
CA ALA A 262 2.42 7.01 10.90
C ALA A 262 1.59 7.66 9.78
N THR A 263 0.81 8.69 10.10
CA THR A 263 0.02 9.43 9.12
C THR A 263 0.91 10.32 8.25
N LEU A 264 1.84 11.07 8.84
CA LEU A 264 2.72 11.99 8.10
C LEU A 264 3.62 11.25 7.11
N VAL A 265 4.15 10.07 7.44
CA VAL A 265 4.98 9.31 6.48
C VAL A 265 4.17 8.91 5.24
N GLN A 266 2.87 8.62 5.42
CA GLN A 266 1.96 8.33 4.31
C GLN A 266 1.64 9.60 3.50
N VAL A 267 1.42 10.74 4.16
CA VAL A 267 1.27 12.05 3.49
C VAL A 267 2.51 12.36 2.64
N PHE A 268 3.69 12.22 3.22
CA PHE A 268 4.96 12.50 2.53
C PHE A 268 5.16 11.59 1.32
N THR A 269 4.71 10.34 1.40
CA THR A 269 4.72 9.41 0.26
C THR A 269 3.92 9.96 -0.91
N GLN A 270 2.73 10.52 -0.67
CA GLN A 270 1.93 11.18 -1.71
C GLN A 270 2.58 12.48 -2.21
N MET A 271 3.18 13.25 -1.29
CA MET A 271 3.86 14.52 -1.60
C MET A 271 5.21 14.37 -2.31
N THR A 272 5.67 13.13 -2.55
CA THR A 272 6.74 12.89 -3.52
C THR A 272 6.31 13.14 -4.97
N GLY A 273 5.00 13.18 -5.24
CA GLY A 273 4.45 13.29 -6.60
C GLY A 273 4.43 11.97 -7.38
N ILE A 274 4.80 10.85 -6.77
CA ILE A 274 4.92 9.56 -7.48
C ILE A 274 3.63 9.12 -8.17
N ASN A 275 2.47 9.31 -7.52
CA ASN A 275 1.17 8.94 -8.09
C ASN A 275 0.76 9.85 -9.24
N VAL A 276 1.14 11.13 -9.18
CA VAL A 276 0.95 12.05 -10.32
C VAL A 276 1.73 11.55 -11.52
N ILE A 277 3.02 11.24 -11.31
CA ILE A 277 3.88 10.74 -12.37
C ILE A 277 3.33 9.41 -12.90
N GLY A 278 2.90 8.49 -12.03
CA GLY A 278 2.38 7.18 -12.43
C GLY A 278 1.05 7.23 -13.19
N TYR A 279 0.08 8.02 -12.72
CA TYR A 279 -1.26 8.09 -13.32
C TYR A 279 -1.31 8.98 -14.58
N TYR A 280 -0.45 10.00 -14.63
CA TYR A 280 -0.46 11.00 -15.69
C TYR A 280 0.85 11.03 -16.48
N SER A 281 1.68 9.97 -16.41
CA SER A 281 2.96 9.85 -17.12
C SER A 281 2.84 10.20 -18.59
N THR A 282 1.74 9.78 -19.20
CA THR A 282 1.46 9.99 -20.61
C THR A 282 1.28 11.47 -20.94
N ILE A 283 0.56 12.23 -20.11
CA ILE A 283 0.46 13.70 -20.23
C ILE A 283 1.85 14.35 -20.04
N LEU A 284 2.62 13.88 -19.05
CA LEU A 284 3.98 14.39 -18.80
C LEU A 284 4.90 14.18 -20.00
N TYR A 285 4.86 12.99 -20.60
CA TYR A 285 5.65 12.68 -21.79
C TYR A 285 5.19 13.46 -23.03
N GLU A 286 3.89 13.77 -23.17
CA GLU A 286 3.40 14.66 -24.24
C GLU A 286 3.92 16.08 -24.07
N ASN A 287 3.99 16.60 -22.84
CA ASN A 287 4.61 17.90 -22.55
C ASN A 287 6.10 17.91 -22.90
N LEU A 288 6.76 16.75 -22.85
CA LEU A 288 8.13 16.55 -23.33
C LEU A 288 8.19 16.26 -24.85
N GLY A 289 7.08 16.36 -25.60
CA GLY A 289 7.04 16.12 -27.05
C GLY A 289 7.05 14.64 -27.46
N ILE A 290 6.92 13.70 -26.52
CA ILE A 290 6.80 12.27 -26.80
C ILE A 290 5.33 11.92 -26.95
N VAL A 291 4.91 11.62 -28.18
CA VAL A 291 3.50 11.38 -28.53
C VAL A 291 3.28 10.01 -29.15
N GLY A 292 2.01 9.62 -29.27
CA GLY A 292 1.59 8.39 -29.94
C GLY A 292 2.14 7.12 -29.29
N ASP A 293 2.52 6.16 -30.13
CA ASP A 293 2.93 4.82 -29.68
C ASP A 293 4.15 4.82 -28.77
N ARG A 294 5.11 5.70 -29.05
CA ARG A 294 6.34 5.86 -28.24
C ARG A 294 6.00 6.26 -26.80
N ASN A 295 4.97 7.06 -26.60
CA ASN A 295 4.56 7.50 -25.26
C ASN A 295 4.07 6.32 -24.40
N LEU A 296 3.19 5.48 -24.95
CA LEU A 296 2.69 4.30 -24.25
C LEU A 296 3.80 3.28 -23.97
N LEU A 297 4.75 3.14 -24.91
CA LEU A 297 5.95 2.31 -24.71
C LEU A 297 6.81 2.84 -23.55
N VAL A 298 7.15 4.13 -23.54
CA VAL A 298 7.96 4.74 -22.46
C VAL A 298 7.26 4.61 -21.11
N THR A 299 5.93 4.79 -21.06
CA THR A 299 5.10 4.57 -19.86
C THR A 299 5.17 3.12 -19.38
N SER A 300 5.14 2.16 -20.29
CA SER A 300 5.23 0.73 -19.94
C SER A 300 6.61 0.37 -19.40
N ILE A 301 7.68 0.95 -19.97
CA ILE A 301 9.05 0.78 -19.46
C ILE A 301 9.21 1.44 -18.08
N TYR A 302 8.68 2.65 -17.89
CA TYR A 302 8.72 3.37 -16.61
C TYR A 302 8.20 2.51 -15.44
N ASN A 303 7.08 1.82 -15.67
CA ASN A 303 6.42 0.98 -14.66
C ASN A 303 7.21 -0.30 -14.31
N VAL A 304 8.24 -0.67 -15.09
CA VAL A 304 9.15 -1.77 -14.77
C VAL A 304 10.27 -1.32 -13.82
N VAL A 305 10.71 -0.07 -13.94
CA VAL A 305 11.91 0.43 -13.25
C VAL A 305 11.71 0.47 -11.74
N GLY A 306 10.60 1.03 -11.27
CA GLY A 306 10.32 1.14 -9.83
C GLY A 306 10.36 -0.22 -9.11
N PRO A 307 9.59 -1.23 -9.57
CA PRO A 307 9.59 -2.57 -8.98
C PRO A 307 10.97 -3.25 -8.94
N ILE A 308 11.86 -3.00 -9.90
CA ILE A 308 13.22 -3.54 -9.88
C ILE A 308 14.03 -2.92 -8.74
N PHE A 309 13.99 -1.59 -8.61
CA PHE A 309 14.71 -0.88 -7.55
C PHE A 309 14.12 -1.16 -6.16
N ASN A 310 12.80 -1.34 -6.07
CA ASN A 310 12.15 -1.77 -4.83
C ASN A 310 12.63 -3.16 -4.40
N LEU A 311 12.68 -4.13 -5.33
CA LEU A 311 13.22 -5.47 -5.05
C LEU A 311 14.67 -5.40 -4.57
N PHE A 312 15.51 -4.63 -5.26
CA PHE A 312 16.90 -4.41 -4.86
C PHE A 312 16.99 -3.83 -3.44
N PHE A 313 16.19 -2.80 -3.13
CA PHE A 313 16.20 -2.17 -1.82
C PHE A 313 15.77 -3.14 -0.70
N ILE A 314 14.66 -3.85 -0.89
CA ILE A 314 14.12 -4.80 0.09
C ILE A 314 15.15 -5.91 0.38
N VAL A 315 15.80 -6.46 -0.65
CA VAL A 315 16.73 -7.59 -0.50
C VAL A 315 18.07 -7.17 0.11
N PHE A 316 18.63 -6.03 -0.30
CA PHE A 316 20.03 -5.71 0.01
C PHE A 316 20.21 -4.59 1.05
N LEU A 317 19.23 -3.70 1.20
CA LEU A 317 19.43 -2.43 1.92
C LEU A 317 18.49 -2.24 3.11
N LEU A 318 17.23 -2.65 3.01
CA LEU A 318 16.14 -2.31 3.95
C LEU A 318 16.55 -2.43 5.44
N ASP A 319 17.11 -3.56 5.85
CA ASP A 319 17.51 -3.80 7.24
C ASP A 319 18.84 -3.15 7.64
N ARG A 320 19.66 -2.72 6.67
CA ARG A 320 21.01 -2.21 6.89
C ARG A 320 21.06 -0.69 7.07
N VAL A 321 20.19 0.05 6.39
CA VAL A 321 20.29 1.53 6.28
C VAL A 321 19.44 2.29 7.29
N GLY A 322 18.49 1.61 7.96
CA GLY A 322 17.53 2.25 8.87
C GLY A 322 16.36 2.89 8.12
N ARG A 323 15.50 3.63 8.83
CA ARG A 323 14.25 4.17 8.28
C ARG A 323 14.39 5.66 7.98
N LYS A 324 15.08 6.44 8.82
CA LYS A 324 15.19 7.90 8.66
C LYS A 324 16.10 8.31 7.51
N LYS A 325 17.25 7.63 7.35
CA LYS A 325 18.23 7.95 6.30
C LYS A 325 17.67 7.78 4.88
N PRO A 326 16.99 6.67 4.52
CA PRO A 326 16.38 6.54 3.21
C PRO A 326 15.31 7.60 2.94
N LEU A 327 14.48 7.97 3.93
CA LEU A 327 13.46 9.01 3.75
C LEU A 327 14.09 10.38 3.47
N LEU A 328 15.18 10.74 4.15
CA LEU A 328 15.93 11.97 3.88
C LEU A 328 16.60 11.94 2.50
N PHE A 329 17.25 10.82 2.15
CA PHE A 329 17.83 10.61 0.81
C PHE A 329 16.75 10.75 -0.28
N GLY A 330 15.60 10.11 -0.08
CA GLY A 330 14.46 10.18 -0.97
C GLY A 330 13.96 11.61 -1.13
N THR A 331 13.84 12.34 -0.03
CA THR A 331 13.35 13.72 -0.04
C THR A 331 14.28 14.61 -0.85
N ILE A 332 15.59 14.55 -0.60
CA ILE A 332 16.59 15.36 -1.32
C ILE A 332 16.63 14.95 -2.80
N GLY A 333 16.77 13.65 -3.08
CA GLY A 333 16.93 13.13 -4.43
C GLY A 333 15.73 13.39 -5.33
N ILE A 334 14.52 13.16 -4.82
CA ILE A 334 13.26 13.45 -5.55
C ILE A 334 13.13 14.96 -5.75
N THR A 335 13.42 15.78 -4.75
CA THR A 335 13.35 17.25 -4.90
C THR A 335 14.27 17.76 -6.00
N ILE A 336 15.52 17.31 -6.03
CA ILE A 336 16.47 17.68 -7.09
C ILE A 336 15.97 17.22 -8.45
N ALA A 337 15.51 15.97 -8.55
CA ALA A 337 14.99 15.44 -9.82
C ALA A 337 13.77 16.22 -10.32
N LEU A 338 12.85 16.62 -9.43
CA LEU A 338 11.69 17.45 -9.78
C LEU A 338 12.06 18.88 -10.18
N ILE A 339 13.09 19.47 -9.56
CA ILE A 339 13.63 20.78 -10.00
C ILE A 339 14.22 20.65 -11.41
N CYS A 340 15.03 19.61 -11.64
CA CYS A 340 15.61 19.35 -12.96
C CYS A 340 14.53 19.11 -14.02
N GLU A 341 13.49 18.34 -13.70
CA GLU A 341 12.34 18.15 -14.57
C GLU A 341 11.71 19.51 -14.89
N ALA A 342 11.37 20.32 -13.87
CA ALA A 342 10.69 21.60 -14.08
C ALA A 342 11.51 22.56 -14.96
N ILE A 343 12.84 22.58 -14.78
CA ILE A 343 13.75 23.37 -15.62
C ILE A 343 13.76 22.84 -17.06
N ILE A 344 13.81 21.53 -17.25
CA ILE A 344 13.79 20.93 -18.59
C ILE A 344 12.46 21.24 -19.27
N GLY A 345 11.34 20.99 -18.59
CA GLY A 345 9.99 21.25 -19.07
C GLY A 345 9.79 22.70 -19.51
N SER A 346 10.40 23.67 -18.81
CA SER A 346 10.34 25.09 -19.18
C SER A 346 11.06 25.42 -20.49
N GLN A 347 11.92 24.54 -21.00
CA GLN A 347 12.75 24.77 -22.18
C GLN A 347 12.28 23.99 -23.41
N VAL A 348 11.42 22.98 -23.25
CA VAL A 348 11.02 22.08 -24.35
C VAL A 348 10.26 22.82 -25.46
N GLU A 349 9.32 23.70 -25.10
CA GLU A 349 8.48 24.41 -26.06
C GLU A 349 9.29 25.31 -27.01
N GLY A 350 10.34 25.95 -26.50
CA GLY A 350 11.25 26.80 -27.28
C GLY A 350 12.38 26.06 -28.00
N ALA A 351 12.47 24.74 -27.89
CA ALA A 351 13.55 23.95 -28.48
C ALA A 351 13.14 23.28 -29.79
N THR A 352 14.07 23.20 -30.74
CA THR A 352 13.87 22.55 -32.05
C THR A 352 14.98 21.57 -32.37
N GLY A 353 14.71 20.61 -33.27
CA GLY A 353 15.67 19.61 -33.73
C GLY A 353 16.31 18.80 -32.61
N SER A 354 17.61 18.52 -32.72
CA SER A 354 18.37 17.69 -31.77
C SER A 354 18.36 18.22 -30.32
N ARG A 355 18.21 19.53 -30.12
CA ARG A 355 18.09 20.13 -28.79
C ARG A 355 16.79 19.70 -28.10
N ARG A 356 15.68 19.68 -28.84
CA ARG A 356 14.39 19.22 -28.31
C ARG A 356 14.45 17.75 -27.93
N ASP A 357 15.02 16.91 -28.78
CA ASP A 357 15.17 15.47 -28.51
C ASP A 357 16.01 15.22 -27.26
N SER A 358 17.10 15.98 -27.09
CA SER A 358 17.98 15.88 -25.91
C SER A 358 17.27 16.30 -24.62
N LEU A 359 16.50 17.39 -24.65
CA LEU A 359 15.70 17.84 -23.50
C LEU A 359 14.60 16.82 -23.15
N SER A 360 13.94 16.26 -24.17
CA SER A 360 12.90 15.24 -24.00
C SER A 360 13.46 13.99 -23.32
N ALA A 361 14.63 13.52 -23.79
CA ALA A 361 15.33 12.38 -23.19
C ALA A 361 15.75 12.66 -21.74
N ALA A 362 16.26 13.87 -21.45
CA ALA A 362 16.62 14.28 -20.11
C ALA A 362 15.39 14.33 -19.17
N GLY A 363 14.26 14.85 -19.64
CA GLY A 363 13.01 14.88 -18.86
C GLY A 363 12.52 13.47 -18.51
N VAL A 364 12.53 12.54 -19.48
CA VAL A 364 12.22 11.12 -19.24
C VAL A 364 13.18 10.52 -18.21
N PHE A 365 14.48 10.79 -18.33
CA PHE A 365 15.48 10.31 -17.38
C PHE A 365 15.17 10.76 -15.94
N PHE A 366 14.84 12.04 -15.71
CA PHE A 366 14.52 12.52 -14.36
C PHE A 366 13.22 11.94 -13.82
N LEU A 367 12.19 11.75 -14.65
CA LEU A 367 10.97 11.06 -14.23
C LEU A 367 11.25 9.61 -13.80
N PHE A 368 12.08 8.89 -14.56
CA PHE A 368 12.54 7.55 -14.21
C PHE A 368 13.36 7.56 -12.92
N LEU A 369 14.25 8.54 -12.75
CA LEU A 369 15.07 8.69 -11.55
C LEU A 369 14.22 8.92 -10.30
N VAL A 370 13.12 9.69 -10.39
CA VAL A 370 12.15 9.84 -9.28
C VAL A 370 11.60 8.48 -8.87
N SER A 371 11.19 7.64 -9.84
CA SER A 371 10.70 6.27 -9.56
C SER A 371 11.74 5.39 -8.88
N CYS A 372 13.01 5.42 -9.34
CA CYS A 372 14.11 4.69 -8.72
C CYS A 372 14.33 5.11 -7.26
N ILE A 373 14.43 6.43 -7.04
CA ILE A 373 14.71 6.99 -5.71
C ILE A 373 13.54 6.72 -4.77
N PHE A 374 12.31 6.91 -5.22
CA PHE A 374 11.10 6.60 -4.46
C PHE A 374 11.07 5.13 -4.02
N SER A 375 11.38 4.23 -4.94
CA SER A 375 11.39 2.78 -4.70
C SER A 375 12.49 2.32 -3.73
N MET A 376 13.54 3.12 -3.55
CA MET A 376 14.59 2.90 -2.54
C MET A 376 14.41 3.76 -1.27
N SER A 377 13.29 4.46 -1.13
CA SER A 377 13.03 5.35 0.01
C SER A 377 11.59 5.22 0.49
N PHE A 378 10.72 6.18 0.15
CA PHE A 378 9.35 6.27 0.63
C PHE A 378 8.50 5.05 0.30
N GLY A 379 8.70 4.43 -0.87
CA GLY A 379 7.92 3.28 -1.34
C GLY A 379 7.82 2.18 -0.28
N PRO A 380 8.93 1.50 0.07
CA PRO A 380 8.93 0.47 1.11
C PRO A 380 8.95 1.04 2.53
N ILE A 381 9.70 2.11 2.80
CA ILE A 381 9.93 2.58 4.18
C ILE A 381 8.69 3.18 4.82
N SER A 382 7.79 3.80 4.05
CA SER A 382 6.56 4.39 4.61
C SER A 382 5.66 3.37 5.30
N TRP A 383 5.52 2.17 4.70
CA TRP A 383 4.74 1.07 5.27
C TRP A 383 5.44 0.45 6.46
N VAL A 384 6.74 0.17 6.34
CA VAL A 384 7.54 -0.43 7.41
C VAL A 384 7.55 0.49 8.64
N TYR A 385 7.89 1.77 8.46
CA TYR A 385 7.95 2.74 9.54
C TYR A 385 6.61 2.91 10.25
N ALA A 386 5.50 3.04 9.51
CA ALA A 386 4.17 3.15 10.10
C ALA A 386 3.80 1.91 10.94
N SER A 387 4.19 0.71 10.51
CA SER A 387 3.90 -0.53 11.24
C SER A 387 4.73 -0.72 12.51
N GLU A 388 5.96 -0.19 12.54
CA GLU A 388 6.90 -0.33 13.67
C GLU A 388 6.58 0.60 14.83
N ILE A 389 6.18 1.84 14.53
CA ILE A 389 5.98 2.88 15.57
C ILE A 389 4.62 2.81 16.25
N LEU A 390 3.68 2.06 15.70
CA LEU A 390 2.34 1.92 16.26
C LEU A 390 2.31 0.82 17.32
N PRO A 391 1.94 1.14 18.58
CA PRO A 391 1.88 0.16 19.66
C PRO A 391 0.78 -0.86 19.40
N LEU A 392 0.96 -2.07 19.91
CA LEU A 392 0.04 -3.19 19.72
C LEU A 392 -1.41 -2.80 20.04
N SER A 393 -1.62 -2.06 21.14
CA SER A 393 -2.95 -1.61 21.60
C SER A 393 -3.76 -0.83 20.58
N ILE A 394 -3.11 -0.16 19.62
CA ILE A 394 -3.78 0.66 18.60
C ILE A 394 -3.36 0.30 17.18
N ARG A 395 -2.43 -0.65 16.97
CA ARG A 395 -1.76 -0.87 15.68
C ARG A 395 -2.72 -1.08 14.53
N GLY A 396 -3.75 -1.91 14.71
CA GLY A 396 -4.76 -2.14 13.67
C GLY A 396 -5.48 -0.85 13.24
N ARG A 397 -6.08 -0.13 14.21
CA ARG A 397 -6.84 1.11 13.95
C ARG A 397 -5.95 2.26 13.51
N GLY A 398 -4.76 2.37 14.08
CA GLY A 398 -3.77 3.40 13.75
C GLY A 398 -3.24 3.22 12.33
N SER A 399 -2.97 1.99 11.90
CA SER A 399 -2.56 1.69 10.52
C SER A 399 -3.68 1.96 9.54
N ALA A 400 -4.92 1.58 9.87
CA ALA A 400 -6.10 1.89 9.05
C ALA A 400 -6.28 3.40 8.89
N PHE A 401 -6.20 4.16 9.99
CA PHE A 401 -6.29 5.63 9.96
C PHE A 401 -5.17 6.26 9.13
N ALA A 402 -3.91 5.90 9.40
CA ALA A 402 -2.76 6.45 8.70
C ALA A 402 -2.81 6.16 7.19
N THR A 403 -3.25 4.97 6.82
CA THR A 403 -3.41 4.57 5.41
C THR A 403 -4.57 5.33 4.75
N ALA A 404 -5.74 5.38 5.39
CA ALA A 404 -6.89 6.08 4.86
C ALA A 404 -6.62 7.59 4.70
N PHE A 405 -6.28 8.27 5.80
CA PHE A 405 -6.13 9.73 5.79
C PHE A 405 -4.80 10.19 5.22
N GLY A 406 -3.70 9.50 5.52
CA GLY A 406 -2.38 9.90 5.07
C GLY A 406 -2.07 9.49 3.63
N ASN A 407 -2.55 8.34 3.18
CA ASN A 407 -2.28 7.84 1.84
C ASN A 407 -3.45 8.11 0.88
N TRP A 408 -4.59 7.45 1.10
CA TRP A 408 -5.69 7.42 0.13
C TRP A 408 -6.42 8.75 -0.02
N LEU A 409 -6.70 9.45 1.07
CA LEU A 409 -7.38 10.75 1.02
C LEU A 409 -6.50 11.81 0.35
N VAL A 410 -5.22 11.88 0.72
CA VAL A 410 -4.25 12.79 0.07
C VAL A 410 -4.07 12.42 -1.40
N GLY A 411 -3.95 11.12 -1.71
CA GLY A 411 -3.88 10.63 -3.09
C GLY A 411 -5.13 10.96 -3.92
N THR A 412 -6.32 10.97 -3.30
CA THR A 412 -7.58 11.38 -3.95
C THR A 412 -7.53 12.84 -4.39
N VAL A 413 -7.05 13.73 -3.50
CA VAL A 413 -6.90 15.17 -3.80
C VAL A 413 -5.97 15.37 -4.98
N TRP A 414 -4.77 14.77 -4.94
CA TRP A 414 -3.80 14.92 -6.03
C TRP A 414 -4.28 14.28 -7.33
N SER A 415 -4.92 13.11 -7.26
CA SER A 415 -5.50 12.48 -8.45
C SER A 415 -6.48 13.41 -9.15
N GLN A 416 -7.32 14.15 -8.41
CA GLN A 416 -8.27 15.09 -9.00
C GLN A 416 -7.60 16.34 -9.56
N VAL A 417 -6.65 16.93 -8.82
CA VAL A 417 -6.08 18.25 -9.13
C VAL A 417 -4.99 18.17 -10.19
N SER A 418 -4.25 17.07 -10.27
CA SER A 418 -3.10 16.92 -11.15
C SER A 418 -3.35 17.17 -12.64
N PRO A 419 -4.38 16.58 -13.30
CA PRO A 419 -4.58 16.83 -14.73
C PRO A 419 -4.89 18.30 -15.04
N ILE A 420 -5.56 19.00 -14.10
CA ILE A 420 -5.84 20.43 -14.19
C ILE A 420 -4.54 21.22 -14.05
N GLY A 421 -3.75 20.94 -13.00
CA GLY A 421 -2.48 21.62 -12.75
C GLY A 421 -1.46 21.42 -13.88
N LEU A 422 -1.37 20.20 -14.43
CA LEU A 422 -0.49 19.89 -15.56
C LEU A 422 -0.93 20.57 -16.86
N GLY A 423 -2.24 20.83 -17.04
CA GLY A 423 -2.75 21.57 -18.18
C GLY A 423 -2.54 23.08 -18.08
N GLU A 424 -2.75 23.66 -16.89
CA GLU A 424 -2.76 25.12 -16.69
C GLU A 424 -1.38 25.70 -16.37
N ILE A 425 -0.62 25.03 -15.50
CA ILE A 425 0.68 25.53 -15.02
C ILE A 425 1.87 24.67 -15.44
N THR A 426 1.62 23.59 -16.18
CA THR A 426 2.62 22.74 -16.86
C THR A 426 3.80 22.36 -15.95
N TYR A 427 5.02 22.76 -16.29
CA TYR A 427 6.25 22.47 -15.54
C TYR A 427 6.28 23.14 -14.15
N LYS A 428 5.49 24.20 -13.92
CA LYS A 428 5.42 24.86 -12.62
C LYS A 428 4.71 23.99 -11.57
N PHE A 429 3.91 23.01 -12.01
CA PHE A 429 3.20 22.10 -11.12
C PHE A 429 4.16 21.33 -10.19
N TYR A 430 5.34 20.96 -10.68
CA TYR A 430 6.35 20.26 -9.89
C TYR A 430 6.88 21.07 -8.71
N PHE A 431 6.89 22.41 -8.80
CA PHE A 431 7.35 23.26 -7.71
C PHE A 431 6.47 23.18 -6.47
N ILE A 432 5.21 22.73 -6.59
CA ILE A 432 4.34 22.49 -5.44
C ILE A 432 4.90 21.35 -4.57
N PHE A 433 5.29 20.24 -5.21
CA PHE A 433 5.91 19.11 -4.51
C PHE A 433 7.31 19.45 -4.00
N VAL A 434 8.10 20.22 -4.76
CA VAL A 434 9.42 20.73 -4.34
C VAL A 434 9.27 21.58 -3.07
N ALA A 435 8.36 22.56 -3.08
CA ALA A 435 8.15 23.44 -1.94
C ALA A 435 7.69 22.64 -0.70
N PHE A 436 6.76 21.70 -0.88
CA PHE A 436 6.34 20.85 0.23
C PHE A 436 7.49 19.98 0.76
N ASN A 437 8.29 19.40 -0.13
CA ASN A 437 9.39 18.53 0.28
C ASN A 437 10.49 19.30 1.02
N VAL A 438 10.83 20.52 0.59
CA VAL A 438 11.84 21.37 1.23
C VAL A 438 11.32 21.98 2.52
N CYS A 439 10.10 22.53 2.53
CA CYS A 439 9.58 23.29 3.66
C CYS A 439 8.90 22.44 4.73
N VAL A 440 8.38 21.25 4.37
CA VAL A 440 7.59 20.40 5.28
C VAL A 440 8.23 19.02 5.45
N THR A 441 8.40 18.25 4.38
CA THR A 441 8.85 16.85 4.47
C THR A 441 10.25 16.75 5.08
N PHE A 442 11.24 17.48 4.54
CA PHE A 442 12.63 17.41 4.99
C PHE A 442 12.80 17.86 6.45
N PRO A 443 12.31 19.04 6.89
CA PRO A 443 12.43 19.45 8.29
C PRO A 443 11.68 18.49 9.23
N THR A 444 10.51 18.00 8.83
CA THR A 444 9.74 17.10 9.69
C THR A 444 10.46 15.76 9.88
N ILE A 445 11.01 15.17 8.82
CA ILE A 445 11.79 13.93 8.96
C ILE A 445 13.06 14.20 9.78
N TRP A 446 13.74 15.32 9.54
CA TRP A 446 14.99 15.63 10.23
C TRP A 446 14.80 15.87 11.74
N PHE A 447 13.83 16.69 12.13
CA PHE A 447 13.64 17.12 13.52
C PHE A 447 12.64 16.28 14.31
N VAL A 448 11.60 15.75 13.67
CA VAL A 448 10.49 15.10 14.38
C VAL A 448 10.61 13.58 14.35
N PHE A 449 10.97 13.00 13.20
CA PHE A 449 10.99 11.53 13.06
C PHE A 449 12.13 10.90 13.85
N LYS A 450 11.78 9.78 14.50
CA LYS A 450 12.70 8.95 15.29
C LYS A 450 13.15 7.75 14.47
N GLU A 451 14.41 7.37 14.61
CA GLU A 451 14.98 6.19 13.96
C GLU A 451 14.57 4.92 14.73
N THR A 452 14.12 3.89 14.00
CA THR A 452 13.64 2.60 14.54
C THR A 452 14.57 1.44 14.21
N LYS A 453 15.66 1.69 13.48
CA LYS A 453 16.62 0.67 13.06
C LYS A 453 17.08 -0.21 14.24
N GLN A 454 16.87 -1.53 14.10
CA GLN A 454 17.36 -2.57 15.01
C GLN A 454 16.89 -2.40 16.46
N LEU A 455 15.82 -1.64 16.69
CA LEU A 455 15.17 -1.57 17.98
C LEU A 455 14.10 -2.65 18.08
N THR A 456 13.95 -3.25 19.26
CA THR A 456 12.79 -4.09 19.56
C THR A 456 11.53 -3.22 19.68
N LEU A 457 10.35 -3.83 19.65
CA LEU A 457 9.09 -3.09 19.80
C LEU A 457 9.02 -2.35 21.15
N GLU A 458 9.57 -2.96 22.20
CA GLU A 458 9.65 -2.42 23.55
C GLU A 458 10.63 -1.23 23.63
N GLU A 459 11.77 -1.31 22.92
CA GLU A 459 12.71 -0.19 22.81
C GLU A 459 12.09 0.97 22.02
N ILE A 460 11.25 0.67 21.03
CA ILE A 460 10.48 1.70 20.30
C ILE A 460 9.40 2.31 21.21
N ASP A 461 8.82 1.56 22.13
CA ASP A 461 7.92 2.13 23.17
C ASP A 461 8.68 3.13 24.05
N LEU A 462 9.83 2.73 24.60
CA LEU A 462 10.71 3.62 25.37
C LEU A 462 11.14 4.86 24.59
N LEU A 463 11.46 4.68 23.31
CA LEU A 463 11.83 5.77 22.42
C LEU A 463 10.74 6.84 22.33
N PHE A 464 9.46 6.46 22.35
CA PHE A 464 8.33 7.39 22.31
C PHE A 464 7.87 7.88 23.70
N GLY A 465 8.50 7.41 24.77
CA GLY A 465 8.18 7.77 26.15
C GLY A 465 7.11 6.89 26.78
N ASP A 466 6.76 5.75 26.17
CA ASP A 466 6.04 4.67 26.86
C ASP A 466 7.03 3.97 27.79
N ARG A 467 6.62 3.62 29.01
CA ARG A 467 7.47 2.76 29.87
C ARG A 467 7.32 1.33 29.35
N ALA A 468 8.45 0.64 29.16
CA ALA A 468 8.49 -0.76 28.75
C ALA A 468 7.50 -1.57 29.61
N LEU A 469 6.54 -2.22 28.94
CA LEU A 469 5.41 -2.98 29.50
C LEU A 469 4.34 -2.13 30.19
N GLY A 470 3.34 -1.71 29.42
CA GLY A 470 1.94 -1.63 29.89
C GLY A 470 1.70 -0.80 31.15
N THR A 471 2.45 0.27 31.39
CA THR A 471 1.98 1.27 32.36
C THR A 471 1.23 2.33 31.61
N LEU A 472 -0.06 2.37 31.91
CA LEU A 472 -1.01 3.32 31.37
C LEU A 472 -0.51 4.74 31.62
N PRO A 473 -0.54 5.63 30.61
CA PRO A 473 -0.20 7.03 30.81
C PRO A 473 -1.04 7.62 31.94
N ASP A 474 -0.42 8.48 32.76
CA ASP A 474 -1.06 9.13 33.92
C ASP A 474 -2.30 9.98 33.55
N ASN A 475 -2.51 10.22 32.26
CA ASN A 475 -3.55 11.07 31.69
C ASN A 475 -4.79 10.30 31.20
N LEU A 476 -4.86 8.99 31.46
CA LEU A 476 -6.09 8.23 31.27
C LEU A 476 -7.07 8.57 32.39
N ASP A 477 -8.36 8.68 32.05
CA ASP A 477 -9.43 8.80 33.06
C ASP A 477 -9.26 7.71 34.11
N ASP A 478 -9.38 8.05 35.40
CA ASP A 478 -9.06 7.14 36.52
C ASP A 478 -9.80 5.81 36.38
N LYS A 479 -11.04 5.87 35.87
CA LYS A 479 -11.87 4.69 35.60
C LYS A 479 -11.32 3.82 34.47
N GLN A 480 -10.80 4.41 33.39
CA GLN A 480 -10.16 3.67 32.30
C GLN A 480 -8.81 3.12 32.72
N ARG A 481 -8.09 3.86 33.57
CA ARG A 481 -6.80 3.47 34.11
C ARG A 481 -6.94 2.26 35.04
N GLU A 482 -7.93 2.27 35.92
CA GLU A 482 -8.24 1.17 36.83
C GLU A 482 -8.64 -0.09 36.05
N ILE A 483 -9.52 0.05 35.04
CA ILE A 483 -9.95 -1.06 34.16
C ILE A 483 -8.75 -1.69 33.43
N GLU A 484 -7.85 -0.88 32.88
CA GLU A 484 -6.67 -1.39 32.18
C GLU A 484 -5.62 -1.94 33.15
N LEU A 485 -5.44 -1.37 34.35
CA LEU A 485 -4.54 -1.93 35.38
C LEU A 485 -5.02 -3.31 35.84
N GLU A 486 -6.32 -3.47 36.07
CA GLU A 486 -6.90 -4.77 36.39
C GLU A 486 -6.66 -5.78 35.26
N ARG A 487 -6.85 -5.38 34.01
CA ARG A 487 -6.60 -6.24 32.83
C ARG A 487 -5.14 -6.64 32.70
N ILE A 488 -4.21 -5.70 32.89
CA ILE A 488 -2.77 -5.93 32.79
C ILE A 488 -2.30 -6.82 33.94
N ASN A 489 -2.80 -6.61 35.17
CA ASN A 489 -2.47 -7.45 36.31
C ASN A 489 -3.04 -8.88 36.16
N ALA A 490 -4.26 -9.01 35.64
CA ALA A 490 -4.84 -10.31 35.31
C ALA A 490 -4.07 -11.04 34.21
N ALA A 491 -3.58 -10.33 33.19
CA ALA A 491 -2.73 -10.88 32.14
C ALA A 491 -1.36 -11.33 32.68
N LYS A 492 -0.72 -10.52 33.55
CA LYS A 492 0.52 -10.88 34.23
C LYS A 492 0.37 -12.12 35.11
N GLN A 493 -0.74 -12.25 35.83
CA GLN A 493 -1.04 -13.45 36.62
C GLN A 493 -1.25 -14.68 35.75
N LYS A 494 -1.94 -14.55 34.60
CA LYS A 494 -2.07 -15.65 33.63
C LYS A 494 -0.72 -16.08 33.06
N LEU A 495 0.15 -15.14 32.71
CA LEU A 495 1.49 -15.40 32.18
C LEU A 495 2.43 -16.00 33.23
N ALA A 496 2.34 -15.57 34.48
CA ALA A 496 3.13 -16.14 35.59
C ALA A 496 2.67 -17.55 35.99
N GLY A 497 1.41 -17.90 35.74
CA GLY A 497 0.86 -19.25 35.97
C GLY A 497 1.20 -20.26 34.86
N SER A 498 1.61 -19.79 33.67
CA SER A 498 2.11 -20.66 32.59
C SER A 498 3.62 -20.80 32.72
N ASN A 499 4.10 -21.87 33.35
CA ASN A 499 5.52 -22.26 33.34
C ASN A 499 5.97 -22.49 31.89
N VAL A 500 6.50 -21.45 31.26
CA VAL A 500 7.31 -21.56 30.04
C VAL A 500 8.72 -21.17 30.43
N THR A 501 9.56 -22.18 30.60
CA THR A 501 11.01 -22.03 30.67
C THR A 501 11.46 -21.29 29.41
N ALA A 502 11.81 -20.02 29.56
CA ALA A 502 12.55 -19.28 28.56
C ALA A 502 13.89 -19.98 28.33
N VAL A 503 14.07 -20.59 27.16
CA VAL A 503 15.39 -21.00 26.68
C VAL A 503 15.87 -19.92 25.72
N HIS A 504 17.07 -19.43 26.01
CA HIS A 504 17.81 -18.34 25.38
C HIS A 504 17.92 -18.41 23.86
#